data_AF-A0A6P5EU22-F1
#
_entry.id   AF-A0A6P5EU22-F1
#
_cell.length_a   1.000
_cell.length_b   1.000
_cell.length_c   1.000
_cell.angle_alpha   90.00
_cell.angle_beta   90.00
_cell.angle_gamma   90.00
#
_symmetry.space_group_name_H-M   'P 1'
#
loop_
_entity.id
_entity.type
_entity.pdbx_description
1 polymer ?
#
loop_
_entity_poly.entity_id
_entity_poly.type
_entity_poly.pdbx_seq_one_letter_code
_entity_poly.pdbx_strand_id
1 'polypeptide(L)'
;MELARMVMLLVFISSIFFGTCVESRTHHHKKHPKHSNISQPPTGAYPPSEPPEPVSDGSNSSSTNSTGLIPPPSPSPSPIGDGTRGDSSNSSVIYDVRAYGAVGDGVCDDTEAFKNAWDSACESGSATVLAPKGYTFIIHSTIFTGPCQSGLIFQVEGTILAPDNPDSWPSNSRRNWLVFYRTDGIALQGGGLIDGRGEKWWNLPCKPHKGINGTTLPGPCDSPVALRFFTSSNITVSGVKIQNSPQFHFRFDMCRNVTIDSISISSPALSPNTDGIHVENSQYVTIHNSVISNGDDCISIGAGTVNIDIQNVTCGPSHGISIGSLGKQNSRACVSNITVKNAVIKHSDNGVRIKTWQGGSGSVSSVTFENIKMDTVRNPIIIDQFYCLSKNCPNQTSAVFVSDITYSNIRGTYDIRSPPIHLGCSDSVPCTNITLTEVELFPSAGDLISDPFCWNVYGVSETVTIPPIPCLLEGLPRSILDIENDRCF
;
A
#
# COMPACT_ATOMS: atom_id res chain seq x y z
N MET A 1 -5.70 4.92 -61.49
CA MET A 1 -4.42 5.37 -60.89
C MET A 1 -4.60 6.49 -59.88
N GLU A 2 -5.56 7.40 -60.06
CA GLU A 2 -5.84 8.52 -59.13
C GLU A 2 -6.31 8.07 -57.72
N LEU A 3 -7.23 7.10 -57.63
CA LEU A 3 -7.79 6.64 -56.36
C LEU A 3 -6.74 5.99 -55.43
N ALA A 4 -5.79 5.25 -56.00
CA ALA A 4 -4.70 4.61 -55.25
C ALA A 4 -3.72 5.64 -54.66
N ARG A 5 -3.51 6.77 -55.35
CA ARG A 5 -2.67 7.87 -54.84
C ARG A 5 -3.35 8.62 -53.70
N MET A 6 -4.67 8.82 -53.78
CA MET A 6 -5.44 9.46 -52.70
C MET A 6 -5.49 8.61 -51.43
N VAL A 7 -5.64 7.29 -51.56
CA VAL A 7 -5.61 6.36 -50.42
C VAL A 7 -4.23 6.31 -49.78
N MET A 8 -3.16 6.28 -50.58
CA MET A 8 -1.78 6.33 -50.05
C MET A 8 -1.48 7.65 -49.34
N LEU A 9 -2.01 8.79 -49.82
CA LEU A 9 -1.84 10.09 -49.18
C LEU A 9 -2.61 10.17 -47.86
N LEU A 10 -3.83 9.61 -47.79
CA LEU A 10 -4.61 9.53 -46.55
C LEU A 10 -3.99 8.60 -45.51
N VAL A 11 -3.39 7.49 -45.93
CA VAL A 11 -2.61 6.59 -45.04
C VAL A 11 -1.34 7.29 -44.57
N PHE A 12 -0.65 8.05 -45.43
CA PHE A 12 0.53 8.82 -45.04
C PHE A 12 0.20 9.94 -44.05
N ILE A 13 -0.90 10.65 -44.27
CA ILE A 13 -1.37 11.71 -43.37
C ILE A 13 -1.85 11.10 -42.05
N SER A 14 -2.53 9.94 -42.04
CA SER A 14 -2.88 9.27 -40.79
C SER A 14 -1.65 8.81 -40.01
N SER A 15 -0.59 8.34 -40.69
CA SER A 15 0.67 7.98 -40.03
C SER A 15 1.48 9.16 -39.50
N ILE A 16 1.21 10.40 -39.94
CA ILE A 16 1.81 11.62 -39.38
C ILE A 16 1.03 12.11 -38.14
N PHE A 17 -0.25 11.73 -37.99
CA PHE A 17 -1.07 12.02 -36.81
C PHE A 17 -0.98 10.98 -35.70
N PHE A 18 -0.36 9.82 -35.95
CA PHE A 18 0.13 8.96 -34.87
C PHE A 18 1.45 9.54 -34.38
N GLY A 19 1.37 10.37 -33.34
CA GLY A 19 2.54 10.90 -32.65
C GLY A 19 3.51 9.76 -32.34
N THR A 20 4.70 9.83 -32.91
CA THR A 20 5.78 8.94 -32.52
C THR A 20 6.06 9.20 -31.05
N CYS A 21 5.79 8.22 -30.18
CA CYS A 21 6.36 8.24 -28.84
C CYS A 21 7.87 8.35 -29.01
N VAL A 22 8.42 9.52 -28.69
CA VAL A 22 9.84 9.78 -28.89
C VAL A 22 10.56 9.00 -27.81
N GLU A 23 11.18 7.88 -28.19
CA GLU A 23 12.13 7.19 -27.31
C GLU A 23 13.18 8.20 -26.85
N SER A 24 13.36 8.29 -25.53
CA SER A 24 14.41 9.08 -24.91
C SER A 24 15.73 8.79 -25.63
N ARG A 25 16.43 9.84 -26.08
CA ARG A 25 17.76 9.70 -26.67
C ARG A 25 18.68 9.08 -25.61
N THR A 26 18.95 7.79 -25.75
CA THR A 26 19.95 7.08 -24.97
C THR A 26 21.31 7.77 -25.15
N HIS A 27 21.78 8.45 -24.11
CA HIS A 27 23.19 8.82 -24.03
C HIS A 27 23.99 7.52 -23.77
N HIS A 28 24.60 6.99 -24.82
CA HIS A 28 25.53 5.86 -24.73
C HIS A 28 26.74 6.24 -23.87
N HIS A 29 26.72 5.87 -22.59
CA HIS A 29 27.97 5.73 -21.83
C HIS A 29 28.72 4.51 -22.34
N LYS A 30 29.87 4.75 -22.99
CA LYS A 30 30.86 3.70 -23.28
C LYS A 30 31.28 3.04 -21.96
N LYS A 31 30.86 1.79 -21.74
CA LYS A 31 31.47 0.92 -20.74
C LYS A 31 32.90 0.62 -21.17
N HIS A 32 33.88 1.01 -20.34
CA HIS A 32 35.23 0.46 -20.41
C HIS A 32 35.24 -0.98 -19.86
N PRO A 33 36.04 -1.90 -20.43
CA PRO A 33 36.03 -3.30 -20.05
C PRO A 33 36.74 -3.47 -18.70
N LYS A 34 36.06 -4.09 -17.72
CA LYS A 34 36.71 -4.60 -16.50
C LYS A 34 37.22 -6.00 -16.77
N HIS A 35 38.53 -6.17 -16.67
CA HIS A 35 39.18 -7.48 -16.62
C HIS A 35 38.67 -8.29 -15.43
N SER A 36 38.28 -9.53 -15.70
CA SER A 36 38.00 -10.58 -14.74
C SER A 36 39.30 -11.10 -14.14
N ASN A 37 39.36 -11.28 -12.82
CA ASN A 37 40.13 -12.37 -12.21
C ASN A 37 39.42 -12.87 -10.95
N ILE A 38 39.30 -14.19 -10.90
CA ILE A 38 38.67 -15.01 -9.87
C ILE A 38 39.71 -15.33 -8.78
N SER A 39 39.35 -15.18 -7.51
CA SER A 39 39.78 -16.10 -6.43
C SER A 39 39.05 -15.82 -5.12
N GLN A 40 38.63 -16.91 -4.47
CA GLN A 40 37.89 -17.05 -3.21
C GLN A 40 38.67 -16.57 -1.95
N PRO A 41 37.99 -16.44 -0.79
CA PRO A 41 38.47 -15.67 0.37
C PRO A 41 39.18 -16.54 1.41
N PRO A 42 39.94 -15.92 2.34
CA PRO A 42 40.13 -16.50 3.65
C PRO A 42 39.63 -15.61 4.80
N THR A 43 39.11 -16.31 5.79
CA THR A 43 38.77 -15.92 7.17
C THR A 43 40.00 -15.51 7.99
N GLY A 44 39.87 -14.60 8.96
CA GLY A 44 40.83 -14.48 10.06
C GLY A 44 40.85 -13.13 10.79
N ALA A 45 40.79 -13.20 12.12
CA ALA A 45 40.69 -12.16 13.16
C ALA A 45 41.79 -11.06 13.22
N TYR A 46 41.37 -9.83 13.58
CA TYR A 46 41.86 -8.85 14.60
C TYR A 46 43.38 -8.55 14.83
N PRO A 47 43.74 -7.37 15.41
CA PRO A 47 44.81 -6.42 14.99
C PRO A 47 46.02 -6.44 15.99
N PRO A 48 46.91 -5.42 16.18
CA PRO A 48 47.01 -4.03 15.68
C PRO A 48 48.42 -3.42 15.37
N SER A 49 48.38 -2.14 14.98
CA SER A 49 49.30 -1.00 15.30
C SER A 49 50.71 -0.85 14.65
N GLU A 50 50.79 0.17 13.77
CA GLU A 50 51.76 1.32 13.71
C GLU A 50 53.30 1.10 13.61
N PRO A 51 54.12 2.13 13.26
CA PRO A 51 54.38 2.85 11.98
C PRO A 51 55.92 2.73 11.66
N PRO A 52 56.69 3.60 10.93
CA PRO A 52 56.40 4.85 10.21
C PRO A 52 57.02 4.97 8.77
N GLU A 53 56.68 6.11 8.13
CA GLU A 53 57.39 6.85 7.06
C GLU A 53 58.94 6.84 7.18
N PRO A 54 59.78 7.16 6.14
CA PRO A 54 59.61 8.36 5.28
C PRO A 54 60.25 8.40 3.85
N VAL A 55 59.76 9.38 3.06
CA VAL A 55 60.49 10.40 2.25
C VAL A 55 61.40 10.00 1.06
N SER A 56 61.40 10.94 0.10
CA SER A 56 62.39 11.30 -0.95
C SER A 56 62.04 10.81 -2.35
N ASP A 57 61.60 11.68 -3.26
CA ASP A 57 62.27 12.82 -3.94
C ASP A 57 62.90 12.41 -5.28
N GLY A 58 62.78 13.32 -6.24
CA GLY A 58 63.62 13.37 -7.44
C GLY A 58 62.93 12.85 -8.70
N SER A 59 62.20 13.67 -9.45
CA SER A 59 62.67 14.72 -10.37
C SER A 59 63.00 14.23 -11.79
N ASN A 60 62.32 14.90 -12.73
CA ASN A 60 62.73 15.26 -14.08
C ASN A 60 63.25 14.19 -15.05
N SER A 61 62.51 14.01 -16.15
CA SER A 61 62.98 14.57 -17.42
C SER A 61 61.85 14.72 -18.44
N SER A 62 61.95 15.82 -19.16
CA SER A 62 61.06 16.34 -20.20
C SER A 62 61.49 15.87 -21.59
N SER A 63 60.53 15.71 -22.49
CA SER A 63 60.62 16.04 -23.94
C SER A 63 59.28 15.73 -24.61
N THR A 64 58.40 16.73 -24.80
CA THR A 64 58.17 17.48 -26.06
C THR A 64 57.73 16.61 -27.24
N ASN A 65 56.43 16.63 -27.59
CA ASN A 65 55.91 17.51 -28.65
C ASN A 65 54.40 17.34 -28.92
N SER A 66 53.70 18.48 -28.80
CA SER A 66 52.63 19.02 -29.65
C SER A 66 51.80 18.07 -30.53
N THR A 67 50.48 18.08 -30.36
CA THR A 67 49.49 18.39 -31.42
C THR A 67 48.06 18.53 -30.87
N GLY A 68 47.36 19.60 -31.28
CA GLY A 68 45.90 19.64 -31.47
C GLY A 68 44.99 19.76 -30.24
N LEU A 69 44.64 20.99 -29.86
CA LEU A 69 43.56 21.29 -28.92
C LEU A 69 42.19 20.91 -29.52
N ILE A 70 41.47 20.02 -28.84
CA ILE A 70 40.03 19.76 -29.05
C ILE A 70 39.27 20.64 -28.05
N PRO A 71 38.26 21.43 -28.46
CA PRO A 71 37.49 22.23 -27.51
C PRO A 71 36.63 21.34 -26.61
N PRO A 72 36.44 21.69 -25.32
CA PRO A 72 35.61 20.92 -24.41
C PRO A 72 34.13 20.95 -24.84
N PRO A 73 33.35 19.89 -24.56
CA PRO A 73 31.91 19.89 -24.82
C PRO A 73 31.22 20.96 -23.97
N SER A 74 30.24 21.63 -24.58
CA SER A 74 29.46 22.70 -23.95
C SER A 74 28.73 22.21 -22.70
N PRO A 75 28.67 23.02 -21.61
CA PRO A 75 27.90 22.67 -20.42
C PRO A 75 26.39 22.65 -20.70
N SER A 76 25.68 21.75 -20.01
CA SER A 76 24.21 21.70 -19.97
C SER A 76 23.62 23.06 -19.60
N PRO A 77 22.45 23.45 -20.14
CA PRO A 77 21.86 24.76 -19.88
C PRO A 77 21.49 24.90 -18.40
N SER A 78 22.02 25.93 -17.76
CA SER A 78 21.64 26.36 -16.41
C SER A 78 20.18 26.86 -16.40
N PRO A 79 19.47 26.78 -15.26
CA PRO A 79 18.14 27.37 -15.12
C PRO A 79 18.19 28.88 -15.37
N ILE A 80 17.22 29.39 -16.12
CA ILE A 80 17.00 30.83 -16.29
C ILE A 80 16.56 31.39 -14.94
N GLY A 81 17.48 32.04 -14.23
CA GLY A 81 17.17 32.88 -13.08
C GLY A 81 16.85 34.29 -13.54
N ASP A 82 15.56 34.65 -13.56
CA ASP A 82 15.16 36.05 -13.63
C ASP A 82 15.32 36.67 -12.23
N GLY A 83 16.14 37.71 -12.16
CA GLY A 83 16.56 38.33 -10.91
C GLY A 83 15.64 39.48 -10.54
N THR A 84 14.76 39.26 -9.56
CA THR A 84 14.26 40.34 -8.69
C THR A 84 14.35 39.91 -7.24
N ARG A 85 15.18 40.65 -6.48
CA ARG A 85 15.35 40.53 -5.02
C ARG A 85 14.01 40.77 -4.31
N GLY A 86 13.55 39.78 -3.55
CA GLY A 86 12.44 39.92 -2.61
C GLY A 86 12.03 38.57 -2.02
N ASP A 87 12.24 38.43 -0.71
CA ASP A 87 11.83 37.33 0.19
C ASP A 87 12.44 35.93 -0.02
N SER A 88 13.10 35.45 1.04
CA SER A 88 13.47 34.04 1.22
C SER A 88 12.22 33.20 1.47
N SER A 89 11.41 33.03 0.43
CA SER A 89 10.51 31.89 0.35
C SER A 89 11.37 30.67 0.02
N ASN A 90 11.22 29.61 0.81
CA ASN A 90 11.88 28.33 0.59
C ASN A 90 11.27 27.71 -0.68
N SER A 91 11.68 28.19 -1.87
CA SER A 91 11.06 27.79 -3.13
C SER A 91 11.50 26.38 -3.48
N SER A 92 10.59 25.41 -3.32
CA SER A 92 10.83 24.04 -3.74
C SER A 92 11.13 24.00 -5.25
N VAL A 93 12.18 23.30 -5.66
CA VAL A 93 12.54 23.12 -7.07
C VAL A 93 11.54 22.17 -7.72
N ILE A 94 10.94 22.58 -8.85
CA ILE A 94 9.93 21.80 -9.56
C ILE A 94 10.56 21.02 -10.72
N TYR A 95 10.41 19.70 -10.66
CA TYR A 95 10.79 18.71 -11.66
C TYR A 95 9.52 18.28 -12.40
N ASP A 96 9.07 19.09 -13.35
CA ASP A 96 7.93 18.76 -14.22
C ASP A 96 8.32 17.58 -15.12
N VAL A 97 7.57 16.48 -15.05
CA VAL A 97 7.88 15.25 -15.80
C VAL A 97 7.94 15.47 -17.32
N ARG A 98 7.25 16.50 -17.85
CA ARG A 98 7.31 16.85 -19.27
C ARG A 98 8.67 17.42 -19.67
N ALA A 99 9.36 18.11 -18.77
CA ALA A 99 10.73 18.57 -19.00
C ALA A 99 11.72 17.40 -19.10
N TYR A 100 11.31 16.22 -18.62
CA TYR A 100 12.06 14.97 -18.71
C TYR A 100 11.58 14.05 -19.86
N GLY A 101 10.71 14.56 -20.73
CA GLY A 101 10.28 13.87 -21.94
C GLY A 101 8.92 13.17 -21.85
N ALA A 102 8.17 13.32 -20.74
CA ALA A 102 6.82 12.77 -20.65
C ALA A 102 5.89 13.47 -21.65
N VAL A 103 5.19 12.69 -22.45
CA VAL A 103 4.23 13.16 -23.46
C VAL A 103 2.90 13.49 -22.79
N GLY A 104 2.41 12.62 -21.90
CA GLY A 104 1.18 12.83 -21.15
C GLY A 104 -0.09 12.81 -22.00
N ASP A 105 -0.12 12.00 -23.05
CA ASP A 105 -1.25 11.81 -23.97
C ASP A 105 -2.14 10.59 -23.65
N GLY A 106 -1.77 9.81 -22.63
CA GLY A 106 -2.47 8.59 -22.22
C GLY A 106 -2.23 7.40 -23.16
N VAL A 107 -1.21 7.47 -24.03
CA VAL A 107 -0.87 6.44 -25.01
C VAL A 107 0.61 6.06 -24.89
N CYS A 108 1.51 7.04 -24.84
CA CYS A 108 2.94 6.80 -24.74
C CYS A 108 3.36 6.34 -23.34
N ASP A 109 4.40 5.49 -23.28
CA ASP A 109 5.02 5.10 -22.03
C ASP A 109 5.90 6.25 -21.50
N ASP A 110 5.46 6.85 -20.40
CA ASP A 110 6.10 8.00 -19.74
C ASP A 110 7.03 7.57 -18.58
N THR A 111 7.25 6.27 -18.38
CA THR A 111 7.95 5.72 -17.21
C THR A 111 9.36 6.27 -17.04
N GLU A 112 10.15 6.34 -18.11
CA GLU A 112 11.53 6.85 -18.02
C GLU A 112 11.56 8.33 -17.63
N ALA A 113 10.62 9.13 -18.14
CA ALA A 113 10.54 10.55 -17.81
C ALA A 113 10.24 10.77 -16.32
N PHE A 114 9.29 10.01 -15.77
CA PHE A 114 9.00 10.03 -14.33
C PHE A 114 10.20 9.58 -13.50
N LYS A 115 10.89 8.52 -13.94
CA LYS A 115 12.06 8.00 -13.24
C LYS A 115 13.21 9.01 -13.24
N ASN A 116 13.49 9.66 -14.37
CA ASN A 116 14.56 10.65 -14.47
C ASN A 116 14.24 11.92 -13.67
N ALA A 117 12.97 12.36 -13.66
CA ALA A 117 12.52 13.46 -12.83
C ALA A 117 12.67 13.13 -11.34
N TRP A 118 12.28 11.92 -10.92
CA TRP A 118 12.48 11.42 -9.56
C TRP A 118 13.95 11.38 -9.18
N ASP A 119 14.80 10.74 -9.99
CA ASP A 119 16.22 10.55 -9.67
C ASP A 119 16.91 11.93 -9.53
N SER A 120 16.57 12.90 -10.38
CA SER A 120 17.08 14.29 -10.27
C SER A 120 16.56 15.04 -9.03
N ALA A 121 15.28 14.87 -8.71
CA ALA A 121 14.66 15.48 -7.53
C ALA A 121 15.18 14.87 -6.22
N CYS A 122 15.47 13.57 -6.22
CA CYS A 122 15.92 12.81 -5.05
C CYS A 122 17.30 13.25 -4.56
N GLU A 123 18.17 13.68 -5.48
CA GLU A 123 19.48 14.28 -5.18
C GLU A 123 19.37 15.71 -4.64
N SER A 124 18.20 16.34 -4.77
CA SER A 124 17.97 17.75 -4.46
C SER A 124 17.23 17.91 -3.14
N GLY A 125 17.65 18.84 -2.30
CA GLY A 125 16.88 19.20 -1.10
C GLY A 125 15.57 19.90 -1.47
N SER A 126 14.47 19.59 -0.78
CA SER A 126 13.14 20.20 -0.94
C SER A 126 12.68 20.33 -2.41
N ALA A 127 12.48 19.20 -3.08
CA ALA A 127 12.11 19.12 -4.49
C ALA A 127 10.67 18.62 -4.71
N THR A 128 10.08 18.98 -5.84
CA THR A 128 8.74 18.51 -6.25
C THR A 128 8.81 17.84 -7.62
N VAL A 129 8.53 16.54 -7.71
CA VAL A 129 8.24 15.85 -8.98
C VAL A 129 6.79 16.11 -9.34
N LEU A 130 6.53 16.79 -10.45
CA LEU A 130 5.18 17.24 -10.82
C LEU A 130 4.64 16.47 -12.03
N ALA A 131 3.50 15.80 -11.84
CA ALA A 131 2.61 15.31 -12.89
C ALA A 131 1.47 16.33 -13.10
N PRO A 132 1.57 17.23 -14.08
CA PRO A 132 0.71 18.41 -14.18
C PRO A 132 -0.73 18.11 -14.62
N LYS A 133 -1.64 18.99 -14.21
CA LYS A 133 -3.05 18.96 -14.62
C LYS A 133 -3.21 19.05 -16.13
N GLY A 134 -4.20 18.34 -16.67
CA GLY A 134 -4.52 18.34 -18.11
C GLY A 134 -3.75 17.30 -18.92
N TYR A 135 -2.86 16.54 -18.28
CA TYR A 135 -2.09 15.46 -18.89
C TYR A 135 -2.49 14.10 -18.31
N THR A 136 -2.32 13.06 -19.12
CA THR A 136 -2.56 11.66 -18.76
C THR A 136 -1.31 10.86 -19.05
N PHE A 137 -0.66 10.29 -18.05
CA PHE A 137 0.61 9.61 -18.20
C PHE A 137 0.42 8.10 -18.08
N ILE A 138 0.94 7.30 -19.01
CA ILE A 138 1.04 5.85 -18.79
C ILE A 138 2.38 5.57 -18.12
N ILE A 139 2.34 4.92 -16.95
CA ILE A 139 3.54 4.49 -16.23
C ILE A 139 3.49 2.98 -16.07
N HIS A 140 4.50 2.28 -16.55
CA HIS A 140 4.74 0.85 -16.33
C HIS A 140 5.25 0.59 -14.91
N SER A 141 5.35 -0.69 -14.52
CA SER A 141 5.89 -1.07 -13.20
C SER A 141 7.27 -0.44 -12.98
N THR A 142 7.42 0.35 -11.92
CA THR A 142 8.63 1.12 -11.64
C THR A 142 8.89 1.27 -10.14
N ILE A 143 10.16 1.49 -9.81
CA ILE A 143 10.63 1.68 -8.44
C ILE A 143 11.30 3.04 -8.32
N PHE A 144 10.69 3.92 -7.55
CA PHE A 144 11.22 5.18 -7.08
C PHE A 144 12.07 4.92 -5.84
N THR A 145 13.38 4.97 -6.00
CA THR A 145 14.35 4.49 -5.00
C THR A 145 14.98 5.66 -4.27
N GLY A 146 15.08 5.57 -2.95
CA GLY A 146 15.90 6.43 -2.10
C GLY A 146 17.21 5.76 -1.65
N PRO A 147 17.93 6.34 -0.67
CA PRO A 147 17.53 7.50 0.13
C PRO A 147 17.56 8.80 -0.69
N CYS A 148 16.57 9.65 -0.46
CA CYS A 148 16.51 11.00 -1.03
C CYS A 148 16.81 12.02 0.06
N GLN A 149 17.15 13.25 -0.34
CA GLN A 149 17.11 14.37 0.59
C GLN A 149 15.68 14.62 1.08
N SER A 150 15.52 15.08 2.33
CA SER A 150 14.21 15.29 2.94
C SER A 150 13.41 16.39 2.23
N GLY A 151 12.08 16.26 2.23
CA GLY A 151 11.17 17.26 1.67
C GLY A 151 10.87 17.05 0.18
N LEU A 152 11.01 15.82 -0.31
CA LEU A 152 10.64 15.43 -1.67
C LEU A 152 9.12 15.24 -1.77
N ILE A 153 8.50 15.92 -2.72
CA ILE A 153 7.07 15.87 -3.00
C ILE A 153 6.85 15.22 -4.36
N PHE A 154 6.02 14.18 -4.42
CA PHE A 154 5.46 13.62 -5.65
C PHE A 154 4.06 14.21 -5.83
N GLN A 155 3.96 15.26 -6.64
CA GLN A 155 2.75 16.05 -6.87
C GLN A 155 1.97 15.52 -8.07
N VAL A 156 0.76 15.02 -7.84
CA VAL A 156 -0.15 14.49 -8.89
C VAL A 156 -1.34 15.42 -9.06
N GLU A 157 -1.31 16.22 -10.13
CA GLU A 157 -2.42 17.09 -10.54
C GLU A 157 -3.14 16.59 -11.81
N GLY A 158 -2.43 15.79 -12.62
CA GLY A 158 -2.97 15.12 -13.81
C GLY A 158 -3.55 13.74 -13.51
N THR A 159 -3.49 12.86 -14.51
CA THR A 159 -3.87 11.45 -14.40
C THR A 159 -2.66 10.55 -14.64
N ILE A 160 -2.47 9.52 -13.82
CA ILE A 160 -1.47 8.47 -14.00
C ILE A 160 -2.22 7.15 -14.22
N LEU A 161 -1.91 6.44 -15.30
CA LEU A 161 -2.54 5.18 -15.69
C LEU A 161 -1.52 4.03 -15.66
N ALA A 162 -1.89 2.90 -15.05
CA ALA A 162 -1.13 1.65 -15.16
C ALA A 162 -1.35 1.01 -16.53
N PRO A 163 -0.51 0.11 -17.07
CA PRO A 163 -0.79 -0.55 -18.35
C PRO A 163 -2.03 -1.46 -18.26
N ASP A 164 -2.91 -1.37 -19.27
CA ASP A 164 -4.23 -2.00 -19.24
C ASP A 164 -4.18 -3.54 -19.31
N ASN A 165 -3.26 -4.11 -20.11
CA ASN A 165 -3.23 -5.55 -20.36
C ASN A 165 -2.30 -6.27 -19.36
N PRO A 166 -2.76 -7.26 -18.58
CA PRO A 166 -1.90 -8.07 -17.71
C PRO A 166 -0.66 -8.66 -18.40
N ASP A 167 -0.77 -8.98 -19.70
CA ASP A 167 0.33 -9.53 -20.48
C ASP A 167 1.42 -8.51 -20.83
N SER A 168 1.13 -7.21 -20.79
CA SER A 168 2.13 -6.17 -21.03
C SER A 168 3.02 -5.91 -19.81
N TRP A 169 2.75 -6.55 -18.68
CA TRP A 169 3.53 -6.37 -17.46
C TRP A 169 4.75 -7.27 -17.44
N PRO A 170 5.93 -6.73 -17.05
CA PRO A 170 7.16 -7.51 -17.00
C PRO A 170 7.01 -8.66 -16.00
N SER A 171 7.44 -9.86 -16.41
CA SER A 171 7.22 -11.10 -15.66
C SER A 171 7.80 -11.07 -14.24
N ASN A 172 8.90 -10.34 -14.04
CA ASN A 172 9.56 -10.15 -12.75
C ASN A 172 8.94 -9.07 -11.86
N SER A 173 7.93 -8.33 -12.33
CA SER A 173 7.28 -7.24 -11.57
C SER A 173 5.75 -7.28 -11.59
N ARG A 174 5.17 -8.47 -11.78
CA ARG A 174 3.69 -8.66 -11.84
C ARG A 174 2.94 -8.40 -10.53
N ARG A 175 3.65 -8.11 -9.44
CA ARG A 175 3.09 -7.92 -8.09
C ARG A 175 3.12 -6.49 -7.58
N ASN A 176 3.79 -5.57 -8.28
CA ASN A 176 3.86 -4.18 -7.84
C ASN A 176 3.83 -3.25 -9.05
N TRP A 177 3.11 -2.14 -8.93
CA TRP A 177 3.09 -1.09 -9.94
C TRP A 177 4.07 0.03 -9.60
N LEU A 178 3.67 0.97 -8.73
CA LEU A 178 4.51 2.09 -8.31
C LEU A 178 5.04 1.79 -6.91
N VAL A 179 6.35 1.61 -6.81
CA VAL A 179 7.01 1.31 -5.54
C VAL A 179 7.87 2.49 -5.11
N PHE A 180 7.63 3.00 -3.90
CA PHE A 180 8.50 3.95 -3.21
C PHE A 180 9.34 3.16 -2.21
N TYR A 181 10.63 3.05 -2.48
CA TYR A 181 11.54 2.15 -1.76
C TYR A 181 12.65 2.92 -1.06
N ARG A 182 12.84 2.67 0.24
CA ARG A 182 13.88 3.32 1.07
C ARG A 182 13.81 4.84 1.03
N THR A 183 12.61 5.39 1.03
CA THR A 183 12.39 6.83 1.08
C THR A 183 12.24 7.31 2.51
N ASP A 184 12.73 8.52 2.80
CA ASP A 184 12.61 9.16 4.10
C ASP A 184 12.19 10.63 3.93
N GLY A 185 11.06 11.02 4.49
CA GLY A 185 10.58 12.41 4.46
C GLY A 185 9.97 12.79 3.11
N ILE A 186 9.09 11.93 2.58
CA ILE A 186 8.45 12.13 1.27
C ILE A 186 6.94 12.38 1.40
N ALA A 187 6.38 13.16 0.47
CA ALA A 187 4.94 13.36 0.34
C ALA A 187 4.45 12.90 -1.04
N LEU A 188 3.40 12.07 -1.09
CA LEU A 188 2.59 11.83 -2.29
C LEU A 188 1.31 12.65 -2.15
N GLN A 189 1.12 13.66 -2.99
CA GLN A 189 -0.03 14.56 -2.81
C GLN A 189 -0.59 15.08 -4.13
N GLY A 190 -1.74 15.75 -4.04
CA GLY A 190 -2.37 16.49 -5.14
C GLY A 190 -3.81 16.05 -5.41
N GLY A 191 -4.52 16.80 -6.24
CA GLY A 191 -5.94 16.54 -6.54
C GLY A 191 -6.18 15.58 -7.71
N GLY A 192 -5.11 15.07 -8.31
CA GLY A 192 -5.11 14.22 -9.49
C GLY A 192 -5.53 12.77 -9.22
N LEU A 193 -5.49 11.98 -10.29
CA LEU A 193 -5.99 10.61 -10.35
C LEU A 193 -4.86 9.61 -10.62
N ILE A 194 -4.83 8.53 -9.86
CA ILE A 194 -4.00 7.35 -10.10
C ILE A 194 -4.94 6.17 -10.39
N ASP A 195 -4.96 5.68 -11.62
CA ASP A 195 -5.84 4.60 -12.07
C ASP A 195 -5.04 3.33 -12.39
N GLY A 196 -5.33 2.26 -11.64
CA GLY A 196 -4.67 0.97 -11.78
C GLY A 196 -5.16 0.11 -12.96
N ARG A 197 -6.25 0.51 -13.65
CA ARG A 197 -6.88 -0.24 -14.75
C ARG A 197 -7.06 -1.75 -14.45
N GLY A 198 -7.60 -2.05 -13.28
CA GLY A 198 -7.68 -3.40 -12.71
C GLY A 198 -8.63 -4.39 -13.37
N GLU A 199 -9.55 -3.96 -14.23
CA GLU A 199 -10.61 -4.84 -14.75
C GLU A 199 -10.10 -6.12 -15.40
N LYS A 200 -9.08 -6.03 -16.25
CA LYS A 200 -8.50 -7.21 -16.92
C LYS A 200 -7.82 -8.16 -15.94
N TRP A 201 -7.27 -7.64 -14.84
CA TRP A 201 -6.67 -8.44 -13.77
C TRP A 201 -7.72 -9.18 -12.93
N TRP A 202 -8.82 -8.50 -12.61
CA TRP A 202 -9.96 -9.11 -11.92
C TRP A 202 -10.65 -10.17 -12.78
N ASN A 203 -10.51 -10.06 -14.09
CA ASN A 203 -11.08 -10.99 -15.05
C ASN A 203 -10.19 -12.20 -15.38
N LEU A 204 -9.00 -12.34 -14.76
CA LEU A 204 -8.13 -13.49 -14.98
C LEU A 204 -8.80 -14.81 -14.53
N PRO A 205 -8.55 -15.95 -15.23
CA PRO A 205 -9.24 -17.22 -14.99
C PRO A 205 -9.14 -17.75 -13.55
N CYS A 206 -8.03 -17.46 -12.87
CA CYS A 206 -7.77 -17.91 -11.51
C CYS A 206 -8.56 -17.17 -10.42
N LYS A 207 -9.17 -16.01 -10.75
CA LYS A 207 -9.82 -15.19 -9.75
C LYS A 207 -11.09 -15.88 -9.26
N PRO A 208 -11.46 -15.71 -7.98
CA PRO A 208 -12.75 -16.19 -7.50
C PRO A 208 -13.84 -15.62 -8.41
N HIS A 209 -14.92 -16.38 -8.64
CA HIS A 209 -16.04 -16.01 -9.53
C HIS A 209 -15.89 -16.30 -11.03
N LYS A 210 -14.82 -16.97 -11.50
CA LYS A 210 -14.67 -17.32 -12.94
C LYS A 210 -15.00 -18.76 -13.33
N GLY A 211 -15.02 -19.69 -12.39
CA GLY A 211 -15.40 -21.08 -12.60
C GLY A 211 -16.88 -21.35 -12.29
N ILE A 212 -17.34 -22.56 -12.65
CA ILE A 212 -18.71 -23.04 -12.38
C ILE A 212 -19.00 -22.90 -10.87
N ASN A 213 -20.16 -22.33 -10.52
CA ASN A 213 -20.57 -22.07 -9.13
C ASN A 213 -19.58 -21.18 -8.33
N GLY A 214 -18.87 -20.28 -9.01
CA GLY A 214 -17.91 -19.37 -8.36
C GLY A 214 -16.54 -20.00 -8.05
N THR A 215 -16.22 -21.16 -8.63
CA THR A 215 -14.90 -21.80 -8.51
C THR A 215 -13.80 -20.98 -9.23
N THR A 216 -12.54 -21.37 -9.11
CA THR A 216 -11.40 -20.77 -9.84
C THR A 216 -10.94 -21.71 -10.95
N LEU A 217 -10.47 -21.16 -12.08
CA LEU A 217 -9.83 -21.96 -13.14
C LEU A 217 -8.30 -21.88 -13.01
N PRO A 218 -7.54 -22.94 -13.37
CA PRO A 218 -6.08 -22.86 -13.40
C PRO A 218 -5.59 -21.73 -14.33
N GLY A 219 -4.59 -20.96 -13.91
CA GLY A 219 -4.04 -19.87 -14.72
C GLY A 219 -3.16 -18.90 -13.92
N PRO A 220 -2.55 -17.90 -14.60
CA PRO A 220 -1.79 -16.84 -13.93
C PRO A 220 -2.71 -16.05 -12.97
N CYS A 221 -2.19 -15.72 -11.78
CA CYS A 221 -3.02 -15.13 -10.73
C CYS A 221 -2.43 -13.95 -9.98
N ASP A 222 -1.19 -13.60 -10.29
CA ASP A 222 -0.60 -12.39 -9.73
C ASP A 222 -1.43 -11.18 -10.18
N SER A 223 -1.47 -10.16 -9.32
CA SER A 223 -2.02 -8.85 -9.64
C SER A 223 -1.19 -7.82 -8.90
N PRO A 224 -0.86 -6.69 -9.54
CA PRO A 224 0.01 -5.72 -8.92
C PRO A 224 -0.72 -4.88 -7.87
N VAL A 225 -0.07 -4.67 -6.73
CA VAL A 225 -0.42 -3.58 -5.82
C VAL A 225 -0.15 -2.25 -6.54
N ALA A 226 -1.09 -1.31 -6.48
CA ALA A 226 -0.98 -0.05 -7.20
C ALA A 226 0.12 0.86 -6.62
N LEU A 227 0.06 1.14 -5.32
CA LEU A 227 1.02 1.99 -4.63
C LEU A 227 1.61 1.23 -3.45
N ARG A 228 2.91 0.97 -3.48
CA ARG A 228 3.62 0.32 -2.37
C ARG A 228 4.71 1.22 -1.82
N PHE A 229 4.64 1.51 -0.54
CA PHE A 229 5.76 2.06 0.22
C PHE A 229 6.43 0.90 0.96
N PHE A 230 7.73 0.76 0.76
CA PHE A 230 8.49 -0.37 1.31
C PHE A 230 9.77 0.10 1.98
N THR A 231 10.00 -0.34 3.22
CA THR A 231 11.20 0.02 4.01
C THR A 231 11.40 1.54 4.05
N SER A 232 10.33 2.30 4.33
CA SER A 232 10.30 3.76 4.16
C SER A 232 9.78 4.47 5.41
N SER A 233 10.23 5.69 5.67
CA SER A 233 9.88 6.45 6.88
C SER A 233 9.40 7.87 6.57
N ASN A 234 8.67 8.48 7.51
CA ASN A 234 8.21 9.86 7.42
C ASN A 234 7.47 10.14 6.10
N ILE A 235 6.38 9.39 5.89
CA ILE A 235 5.62 9.37 4.65
C ILE A 235 4.33 10.16 4.86
N THR A 236 4.04 11.08 3.94
CA THR A 236 2.74 11.76 3.87
C THR A 236 2.03 11.39 2.58
N VAL A 237 0.75 11.03 2.66
CA VAL A 237 -0.12 10.85 1.49
C VAL A 237 -1.34 11.73 1.66
N SER A 238 -1.62 12.63 0.72
CA SER A 238 -2.74 13.57 0.87
C SER A 238 -3.48 13.95 -0.41
N GLY A 239 -4.81 14.04 -0.34
CA GLY A 239 -5.66 14.61 -1.39
C GLY A 239 -5.86 13.77 -2.66
N VAL A 240 -5.00 12.78 -2.91
CA VAL A 240 -4.99 12.00 -4.14
C VAL A 240 -6.23 11.10 -4.27
N LYS A 241 -6.63 10.85 -5.52
CA LYS A 241 -7.67 9.89 -5.88
C LYS A 241 -7.03 8.65 -6.49
N ILE A 242 -7.42 7.47 -5.99
CA ILE A 242 -6.91 6.19 -6.49
C ILE A 242 -8.09 5.32 -6.89
N GLN A 243 -8.05 4.77 -8.09
CA GLN A 243 -9.13 3.92 -8.58
C GLN A 243 -8.63 2.64 -9.24
N ASN A 244 -9.53 1.65 -9.25
CA ASN A 244 -9.40 0.41 -10.02
C ASN A 244 -8.04 -0.28 -9.85
N SER A 245 -7.54 -0.40 -8.61
CA SER A 245 -6.30 -1.15 -8.39
C SER A 245 -6.49 -2.62 -8.78
N PRO A 246 -5.54 -3.24 -9.52
CA PRO A 246 -5.57 -4.68 -9.80
C PRO A 246 -5.60 -5.57 -8.54
N GLN A 247 -5.04 -5.06 -7.44
CA GLN A 247 -5.06 -5.66 -6.12
C GLN A 247 -5.21 -4.54 -5.07
N PHE A 248 -4.35 -4.46 -4.05
CA PHE A 248 -4.43 -3.41 -3.03
C PHE A 248 -4.15 -2.04 -3.65
N HIS A 249 -4.86 -1.00 -3.21
CA HIS A 249 -4.61 0.36 -3.67
C HIS A 249 -3.33 0.89 -3.02
N PHE A 250 -3.25 0.83 -1.69
CA PHE A 250 -2.03 1.10 -0.94
C PHE A 250 -1.54 -0.11 -0.17
N ARG A 251 -0.21 -0.29 -0.16
CA ARG A 251 0.49 -1.16 0.77
C ARG A 251 1.64 -0.42 1.45
N PHE A 252 1.63 -0.38 2.77
CA PHE A 252 2.74 0.07 3.61
C PHE A 252 3.35 -1.15 4.28
N ASP A 253 4.61 -1.42 3.97
CA ASP A 253 5.31 -2.61 4.45
C ASP A 253 6.70 -2.21 4.96
N MET A 254 7.00 -2.55 6.22
CA MET A 254 8.21 -2.11 6.90
C MET A 254 8.34 -0.58 6.95
N CYS A 255 7.24 0.11 7.25
CA CYS A 255 7.18 1.58 7.28
C CYS A 255 7.12 2.15 8.70
N ARG A 256 7.58 3.39 8.87
CA ARG A 256 7.50 4.12 10.15
C ARG A 256 7.04 5.55 9.94
N ASN A 257 6.16 6.04 10.81
CA ASN A 257 5.64 7.42 10.75
C ASN A 257 4.99 7.72 9.39
N VAL A 258 3.80 7.15 9.19
CA VAL A 258 3.01 7.30 7.96
C VAL A 258 1.77 8.11 8.28
N THR A 259 1.51 9.17 7.51
CA THR A 259 0.30 9.99 7.59
C THR A 259 -0.45 9.90 6.27
N ILE A 260 -1.70 9.47 6.33
CA ILE A 260 -2.62 9.40 5.18
C ILE A 260 -3.82 10.28 5.52
N ASP A 261 -4.10 11.27 4.70
CA ASP A 261 -5.17 12.24 4.97
C ASP A 261 -5.94 12.64 3.70
N SER A 262 -7.26 12.77 3.82
CA SER A 262 -8.09 13.36 2.76
C SER A 262 -7.98 12.66 1.40
N ILE A 263 -7.80 11.33 1.38
CA ILE A 263 -7.74 10.56 0.13
C ILE A 263 -9.10 9.97 -0.26
N SER A 264 -9.25 9.65 -1.54
CA SER A 264 -10.41 8.94 -2.07
C SER A 264 -9.98 7.67 -2.80
N ILE A 265 -10.57 6.53 -2.42
CA ILE A 265 -10.33 5.23 -3.07
C ILE A 265 -11.65 4.67 -3.61
N SER A 266 -11.65 4.23 -4.88
CA SER A 266 -12.82 3.63 -5.51
C SER A 266 -12.49 2.47 -6.46
N SER A 267 -13.08 1.31 -6.20
CA SER A 267 -13.18 0.19 -7.14
C SER A 267 -14.58 -0.45 -7.06
N PRO A 268 -15.03 -1.20 -8.08
CA PRO A 268 -16.32 -1.89 -8.03
C PRO A 268 -16.44 -2.84 -6.83
N ALA A 269 -17.64 -2.99 -6.24
CA ALA A 269 -17.86 -3.82 -5.06
C ALA A 269 -17.52 -5.32 -5.24
N LEU A 270 -17.42 -5.80 -6.49
CA LEU A 270 -17.10 -7.19 -6.82
C LEU A 270 -15.66 -7.36 -7.35
N SER A 271 -14.80 -6.33 -7.25
CA SER A 271 -13.40 -6.46 -7.64
C SER A 271 -12.62 -7.26 -6.57
N PRO A 272 -12.02 -8.41 -6.91
CA PRO A 272 -11.42 -9.31 -5.93
C PRO A 272 -10.11 -8.73 -5.37
N ASN A 273 -9.94 -8.80 -4.04
CA ASN A 273 -8.70 -8.45 -3.33
C ASN A 273 -8.23 -7.02 -3.57
N THR A 274 -9.19 -6.09 -3.72
CA THR A 274 -8.92 -4.68 -3.94
C THR A 274 -8.85 -3.87 -2.65
N ASP A 275 -8.13 -4.34 -1.63
CA ASP A 275 -8.02 -3.65 -0.35
C ASP A 275 -7.68 -2.16 -0.54
N GLY A 276 -8.25 -1.30 0.29
CA GLY A 276 -8.00 0.14 0.21
C GLY A 276 -6.60 0.44 0.70
N ILE A 277 -6.39 0.33 2.01
CA ILE A 277 -5.09 0.55 2.64
C ILE A 277 -4.69 -0.71 3.40
N HIS A 278 -3.59 -1.33 2.98
CA HIS A 278 -2.97 -2.44 3.69
C HIS A 278 -1.72 -1.98 4.44
N VAL A 279 -1.63 -2.27 5.75
CA VAL A 279 -0.50 -1.92 6.60
C VAL A 279 0.07 -3.18 7.22
N GLU A 280 1.36 -3.44 7.05
CA GLU A 280 2.06 -4.62 7.58
C GLU A 280 3.47 -4.25 8.04
N ASN A 281 3.99 -4.90 9.08
CA ASN A 281 5.34 -4.67 9.64
C ASN A 281 5.64 -3.19 9.92
N SER A 282 4.63 -2.39 10.26
CA SER A 282 4.73 -0.93 10.28
C SER A 282 4.32 -0.33 11.61
N GLN A 283 4.78 0.89 11.90
CA GLN A 283 4.53 1.54 13.19
C GLN A 283 4.29 3.04 13.07
N TYR A 284 3.39 3.57 13.92
CA TYR A 284 2.98 4.97 13.91
C TYR A 284 2.36 5.35 12.57
N VAL A 285 1.15 4.83 12.31
CA VAL A 285 0.40 5.13 11.08
C VAL A 285 -0.90 5.84 11.44
N THR A 286 -1.14 6.99 10.82
CA THR A 286 -2.38 7.75 10.93
C THR A 286 -3.14 7.69 9.60
N ILE A 287 -4.44 7.40 9.65
CA ILE A 287 -5.32 7.33 8.48
C ILE A 287 -6.58 8.14 8.77
N HIS A 288 -6.64 9.36 8.22
CA HIS A 288 -7.68 10.33 8.56
C HIS A 288 -8.49 10.78 7.34
N ASN A 289 -9.72 11.22 7.59
CA ASN A 289 -10.53 12.03 6.67
C ASN A 289 -10.73 11.43 5.26
N SER A 290 -10.78 10.10 5.16
CA SER A 290 -10.71 9.40 3.87
C SER A 290 -12.01 8.67 3.52
N VAL A 291 -12.29 8.55 2.22
CA VAL A 291 -13.46 7.82 1.70
C VAL A 291 -12.98 6.66 0.84
N ILE A 292 -13.39 5.44 1.19
CA ILE A 292 -12.89 4.21 0.59
C ILE A 292 -14.07 3.31 0.21
N SER A 293 -14.12 2.93 -1.06
CA SER A 293 -15.08 1.96 -1.60
C SER A 293 -14.36 0.99 -2.54
N ASN A 294 -14.58 -0.31 -2.38
CA ASN A 294 -13.86 -1.36 -3.08
C ASN A 294 -14.57 -2.71 -2.93
N GLY A 295 -13.97 -3.77 -3.47
CA GLY A 295 -14.45 -5.15 -3.33
C GLY A 295 -13.71 -6.01 -2.30
N ASP A 296 -12.92 -5.42 -1.39
CA ASP A 296 -12.29 -6.15 -0.29
C ASP A 296 -12.14 -5.25 0.96
N ASP A 297 -11.19 -5.51 1.87
CA ASP A 297 -11.04 -4.71 3.10
C ASP A 297 -10.87 -3.22 2.80
N CYS A 298 -11.62 -2.37 3.51
CA CYS A 298 -11.46 -0.91 3.46
C CYS A 298 -10.04 -0.54 3.92
N ILE A 299 -9.70 -1.05 5.11
CA ILE A 299 -8.37 -0.97 5.70
C ILE A 299 -8.05 -2.36 6.28
N SER A 300 -6.88 -2.91 5.97
CA SER A 300 -6.40 -4.18 6.50
C SER A 300 -5.06 -4.03 7.24
N ILE A 301 -4.98 -4.57 8.45
CA ILE A 301 -3.82 -4.47 9.35
C ILE A 301 -3.20 -5.86 9.51
N GLY A 302 -2.02 -6.05 8.92
CA GLY A 302 -1.23 -7.28 8.98
C GLY A 302 -0.31 -7.37 10.20
N ALA A 303 0.43 -8.48 10.28
CA ALA A 303 1.32 -8.77 11.39
C ALA A 303 2.48 -7.75 11.51
N GLY A 304 3.05 -7.65 12.71
CA GLY A 304 4.18 -6.76 13.00
C GLY A 304 3.80 -5.29 13.05
N THR A 305 2.52 -4.97 13.26
CA THR A 305 1.99 -3.62 13.15
C THR A 305 1.58 -3.05 14.51
N VAL A 306 2.06 -1.84 14.86
CA VAL A 306 1.77 -1.22 16.16
C VAL A 306 1.49 0.28 16.05
N ASN A 307 0.68 0.82 16.95
CA ASN A 307 0.36 2.27 17.03
C ASN A 307 -0.29 2.78 15.75
N ILE A 308 -1.53 2.37 15.51
CA ILE A 308 -2.32 2.78 14.34
C ILE A 308 -3.51 3.60 14.82
N ASP A 309 -3.71 4.77 14.23
CA ASP A 309 -4.82 5.67 14.53
C ASP A 309 -5.63 5.96 13.25
N ILE A 310 -6.88 5.49 13.23
CA ILE A 310 -7.80 5.61 12.10
C ILE A 310 -8.96 6.49 12.54
N GLN A 311 -9.18 7.62 11.88
CA GLN A 311 -10.20 8.59 12.29
C GLN A 311 -10.97 9.18 11.12
N ASN A 312 -12.28 9.36 11.28
CA ASN A 312 -13.12 10.05 10.29
C ASN A 312 -13.04 9.40 8.89
N VAL A 313 -13.13 8.08 8.85
CA VAL A 313 -13.08 7.29 7.61
C VAL A 313 -14.49 6.81 7.25
N THR A 314 -14.86 6.97 5.98
CA THR A 314 -16.07 6.35 5.42
C THR A 314 -15.68 5.16 4.56
N CYS A 315 -16.06 3.96 4.97
CA CYS A 315 -15.89 2.72 4.25
C CYS A 315 -17.23 2.31 3.63
N GLY A 316 -17.26 1.91 2.35
CA GLY A 316 -18.42 1.20 1.84
C GLY A 316 -18.85 1.55 0.41
N PRO A 317 -19.15 0.52 -0.42
CA PRO A 317 -19.08 -0.92 -0.13
C PRO A 317 -17.64 -1.42 0.07
N SER A 318 -17.45 -2.47 0.88
CA SER A 318 -16.14 -3.11 1.19
C SER A 318 -16.32 -4.36 2.08
N HIS A 319 -15.22 -4.96 2.55
CA HIS A 319 -15.18 -5.96 3.63
C HIS A 319 -14.96 -5.36 5.04
N GLY A 320 -15.03 -4.04 5.19
CA GLY A 320 -14.88 -3.37 6.50
C GLY A 320 -13.44 -3.06 6.88
N ILE A 321 -13.22 -2.72 8.16
CA ILE A 321 -11.89 -2.48 8.74
C ILE A 321 -11.45 -3.74 9.46
N SER A 322 -10.37 -4.35 8.99
CA SER A 322 -9.94 -5.69 9.40
C SER A 322 -8.54 -5.70 10.01
N ILE A 323 -8.42 -6.31 11.18
CA ILE A 323 -7.13 -6.78 11.71
C ILE A 323 -6.94 -8.23 11.28
N GLY A 324 -5.92 -8.47 10.47
CA GLY A 324 -5.54 -9.78 9.92
C GLY A 324 -5.77 -9.95 8.42
N SER A 325 -5.68 -11.17 7.89
CA SER A 325 -5.61 -12.42 8.65
C SER A 325 -4.26 -12.66 9.32
N LEU A 326 -4.24 -13.02 10.60
CA LEU A 326 -3.01 -13.19 11.39
C LEU A 326 -2.70 -14.67 11.68
N GLY A 327 -1.41 -15.02 11.75
CA GLY A 327 -0.98 -16.36 12.19
C GLY A 327 -1.06 -17.47 11.12
N LYS A 328 -1.15 -17.09 9.84
CA LYS A 328 -1.20 -18.03 8.71
C LYS A 328 -0.02 -19.00 8.74
N GLN A 329 -0.26 -20.28 8.46
CA GLN A 329 0.79 -21.33 8.46
C GLN A 329 1.55 -21.41 9.79
N ASN A 330 0.81 -21.32 10.91
CA ASN A 330 1.35 -21.43 12.26
C ASN A 330 2.43 -20.38 12.57
N SER A 331 2.35 -19.22 11.91
CA SER A 331 3.26 -18.11 12.13
C SER A 331 2.90 -17.34 13.40
N ARG A 332 3.91 -16.69 13.99
CA ARG A 332 3.70 -15.73 15.06
C ARG A 332 3.29 -14.38 14.47
N ALA A 333 2.21 -13.81 14.98
CA ALA A 333 1.70 -12.51 14.56
C ALA A 333 1.46 -11.59 15.75
N CYS A 334 1.96 -10.36 15.66
CA CYS A 334 1.87 -9.36 16.71
C CYS A 334 1.22 -8.09 16.16
N VAL A 335 0.12 -7.66 16.77
CA VAL A 335 -0.54 -6.39 16.47
C VAL A 335 -0.95 -5.74 17.78
N SER A 336 -0.65 -4.45 17.98
CA SER A 336 -1.09 -3.77 19.20
C SER A 336 -1.32 -2.29 19.05
N ASN A 337 -2.11 -1.73 19.97
CA ASN A 337 -2.42 -0.30 20.06
C ASN A 337 -3.03 0.23 18.75
N ILE A 338 -4.24 -0.24 18.46
CA ILE A 338 -5.00 0.15 17.27
C ILE A 338 -6.23 0.93 17.73
N THR A 339 -6.43 2.13 17.21
CA THR A 339 -7.64 2.92 17.45
C THR A 339 -8.35 3.18 16.13
N VAL A 340 -9.65 2.90 16.10
CA VAL A 340 -10.57 3.25 15.01
C VAL A 340 -11.67 4.09 15.61
N LYS A 341 -11.76 5.36 15.20
CA LYS A 341 -12.67 6.34 15.80
C LYS A 341 -13.45 7.12 14.75
N ASN A 342 -14.71 7.43 15.04
CA ASN A 342 -15.55 8.27 14.18
C ASN A 342 -15.66 7.72 12.75
N ALA A 343 -15.90 6.42 12.59
CA ALA A 343 -15.99 5.78 11.28
C ALA A 343 -17.45 5.60 10.84
N VAL A 344 -17.68 5.62 9.53
CA VAL A 344 -18.95 5.21 8.92
C VAL A 344 -18.68 4.01 8.02
N ILE A 345 -19.36 2.89 8.27
CA ILE A 345 -19.24 1.69 7.45
C ILE A 345 -20.61 1.38 6.86
N LYS A 346 -20.71 1.34 5.53
CA LYS A 346 -21.98 1.22 4.81
C LYS A 346 -21.95 0.14 3.74
N HIS A 347 -23.02 -0.65 3.62
CA HIS A 347 -23.20 -1.65 2.58
C HIS A 347 -21.98 -2.57 2.40
N SER A 348 -21.37 -2.96 3.52
CA SER A 348 -20.16 -3.76 3.58
C SER A 348 -20.44 -5.14 4.15
N ASP A 349 -19.60 -6.11 3.79
CA ASP A 349 -19.71 -7.48 4.31
C ASP A 349 -19.42 -7.55 5.80
N ASN A 350 -18.52 -6.71 6.30
CA ASN A 350 -18.20 -6.61 7.73
C ASN A 350 -18.07 -5.14 8.14
N GLY A 351 -18.23 -4.89 9.43
CA GLY A 351 -17.92 -3.61 10.04
C GLY A 351 -16.47 -3.61 10.51
N VAL A 352 -16.28 -3.89 11.80
CA VAL A 352 -14.96 -4.04 12.42
C VAL A 352 -14.67 -5.52 12.67
N ARG A 353 -13.50 -5.97 12.21
CA ARG A 353 -13.16 -7.41 12.15
C ARG A 353 -11.78 -7.70 12.70
N ILE A 354 -11.67 -8.76 13.50
CA ILE A 354 -10.40 -9.42 13.83
C ILE A 354 -10.45 -10.84 13.28
N LYS A 355 -9.51 -11.20 12.41
CA LYS A 355 -9.44 -12.54 11.77
C LYS A 355 -8.07 -13.18 12.00
N THR A 356 -8.04 -14.36 12.62
CA THR A 356 -6.80 -15.10 12.89
C THR A 356 -6.93 -16.55 12.44
N TRP A 357 -5.86 -17.12 11.91
CA TRP A 357 -5.79 -18.52 11.51
C TRP A 357 -5.63 -19.42 12.73
N GLN A 358 -6.32 -20.56 12.73
CA GLN A 358 -5.99 -21.65 13.65
C GLN A 358 -4.54 -22.10 13.44
N GLY A 359 -3.86 -22.44 14.53
CA GLY A 359 -2.46 -22.84 14.53
C GLY A 359 -1.47 -21.69 14.74
N GLY A 360 -1.90 -20.44 14.54
CA GLY A 360 -1.07 -19.24 14.76
C GLY A 360 -0.67 -19.03 16.23
N SER A 361 0.24 -18.10 16.47
CA SER A 361 0.68 -17.67 17.81
C SER A 361 0.96 -16.17 17.86
N GLY A 362 1.32 -15.64 19.03
CA GLY A 362 1.47 -14.19 19.24
C GLY A 362 0.18 -13.55 19.75
N SER A 363 0.00 -12.24 19.55
CA SER A 363 -1.14 -11.52 20.13
C SER A 363 -1.67 -10.35 19.30
N VAL A 364 -2.97 -10.08 19.47
CA VAL A 364 -3.66 -8.84 19.14
C VAL A 364 -4.12 -8.22 20.46
N SER A 365 -3.63 -7.03 20.79
CA SER A 365 -3.98 -6.38 22.05
C SER A 365 -4.16 -4.87 21.96
N SER A 366 -4.90 -4.30 22.91
CA SER A 366 -5.15 -2.86 23.03
C SER A 366 -5.77 -2.28 21.76
N VAL A 367 -6.95 -2.78 21.41
CA VAL A 367 -7.69 -2.34 20.22
C VAL A 367 -8.97 -1.62 20.64
N THR A 368 -9.18 -0.41 20.13
CA THR A 368 -10.38 0.38 20.40
C THR A 368 -11.12 0.66 19.11
N PHE A 369 -12.39 0.26 19.06
CA PHE A 369 -13.36 0.65 18.04
C PHE A 369 -14.39 1.56 18.70
N GLU A 370 -14.37 2.86 18.37
CA GLU A 370 -15.16 3.88 19.05
C GLU A 370 -15.97 4.75 18.07
N ASN A 371 -17.23 5.03 18.41
CA ASN A 371 -18.09 5.94 17.64
C ASN A 371 -18.17 5.53 16.15
N ILE A 372 -18.69 4.33 15.91
CA ILE A 372 -18.79 3.75 14.57
C ILE A 372 -20.27 3.66 14.17
N LYS A 373 -20.60 4.28 13.04
CA LYS A 373 -21.93 4.19 12.44
C LYS A 373 -21.96 3.08 11.40
N MET A 374 -22.86 2.13 11.59
CA MET A 374 -23.15 1.06 10.63
C MET A 374 -24.37 1.42 9.78
N ASP A 375 -24.31 1.16 8.48
CA ASP A 375 -25.44 1.26 7.57
C ASP A 375 -25.53 -0.01 6.72
N THR A 376 -26.51 -0.86 7.04
CA THR A 376 -26.80 -2.08 6.27
C THR A 376 -25.54 -2.95 6.10
N VAL A 377 -24.78 -3.10 7.18
CA VAL A 377 -23.54 -3.91 7.23
C VAL A 377 -23.88 -5.35 7.58
N ARG A 378 -23.30 -6.33 6.88
CA ARG A 378 -23.67 -7.74 7.09
C ARG A 378 -23.16 -8.34 8.41
N ASN A 379 -21.89 -8.15 8.74
CA ASN A 379 -21.29 -8.57 10.01
C ASN A 379 -20.66 -7.35 10.72
N PRO A 380 -21.46 -6.49 11.39
CA PRO A 380 -20.96 -5.29 12.06
C PRO A 380 -19.76 -5.49 12.99
N ILE A 381 -19.81 -6.48 13.86
CA ILE A 381 -18.73 -6.78 14.82
C ILE A 381 -18.37 -8.25 14.70
N ILE A 382 -17.10 -8.55 14.39
CA ILE A 382 -16.63 -9.92 14.24
C ILE A 382 -15.22 -10.15 14.82
N ILE A 383 -15.09 -11.21 15.61
CA ILE A 383 -13.83 -11.87 15.93
C ILE A 383 -13.94 -13.29 15.41
N ASP A 384 -13.01 -13.70 14.54
CA ASP A 384 -12.95 -15.04 13.95
C ASP A 384 -11.54 -15.60 14.12
N GLN A 385 -11.33 -16.41 15.15
CA GLN A 385 -10.09 -17.18 15.32
C GLN A 385 -10.06 -18.52 14.55
N PHE A 386 -11.10 -18.79 13.76
CA PHE A 386 -11.25 -20.00 12.94
C PHE A 386 -11.04 -19.71 11.45
N TYR A 387 -10.39 -18.59 11.11
CA TYR A 387 -10.25 -18.11 9.74
C TYR A 387 -9.54 -19.15 8.86
N CYS A 388 -10.16 -19.44 7.71
CA CYS A 388 -9.70 -20.47 6.82
C CYS A 388 -10.27 -20.30 5.41
N LEU A 389 -9.49 -20.69 4.38
CA LEU A 389 -9.87 -20.57 2.96
C LEU A 389 -10.57 -21.81 2.39
N SER A 390 -10.66 -22.90 3.15
CA SER A 390 -11.22 -24.17 2.69
C SER A 390 -12.42 -24.57 3.54
N LYS A 391 -13.26 -25.49 3.04
CA LYS A 391 -14.35 -26.05 3.84
C LYS A 391 -13.88 -27.02 4.92
N ASN A 392 -12.66 -27.56 4.78
CA ASN A 392 -12.09 -28.60 5.66
C ASN A 392 -10.86 -28.03 6.38
N CYS A 393 -11.10 -27.24 7.40
CA CYS A 393 -10.05 -26.62 8.20
C CYS A 393 -9.68 -27.59 9.34
N PRO A 394 -8.40 -27.98 9.46
CA PRO A 394 -8.01 -28.83 10.56
C PRO A 394 -8.09 -28.03 11.86
N ASN A 395 -8.72 -28.63 12.87
CA ASN A 395 -8.68 -28.07 14.22
C ASN A 395 -7.23 -28.05 14.71
N GLN A 396 -6.80 -26.90 15.22
CA GLN A 396 -5.50 -26.73 15.85
C GLN A 396 -5.69 -26.07 17.21
N THR A 397 -4.77 -26.36 18.13
CA THR A 397 -4.86 -25.96 19.54
C THR A 397 -4.03 -24.72 19.86
N SER A 398 -3.30 -24.14 18.91
CA SER A 398 -2.70 -22.81 19.05
C SER A 398 -3.55 -21.79 18.30
N ALA A 399 -3.59 -20.56 18.81
CA ALA A 399 -4.17 -19.42 18.11
C ALA A 399 -3.47 -18.14 18.56
N VAL A 400 -3.63 -17.07 17.78
CA VAL A 400 -3.17 -15.73 18.17
C VAL A 400 -4.01 -15.26 19.35
N PHE A 401 -3.40 -14.92 20.49
CA PHE A 401 -4.12 -14.46 21.67
C PHE A 401 -4.75 -13.08 21.45
N VAL A 402 -6.06 -12.94 21.66
CA VAL A 402 -6.79 -11.68 21.48
C VAL A 402 -7.20 -11.15 22.85
N SER A 403 -6.71 -9.97 23.23
CA SER A 403 -7.02 -9.35 24.51
C SER A 403 -7.26 -7.84 24.40
N ASP A 404 -7.92 -7.27 25.41
CA ASP A 404 -8.03 -5.82 25.59
C ASP A 404 -8.66 -5.14 24.36
N ILE A 405 -9.83 -5.64 23.95
CA ILE A 405 -10.58 -5.14 22.80
C ILE A 405 -11.81 -4.38 23.30
N THR A 406 -11.91 -3.11 22.95
CA THR A 406 -13.03 -2.24 23.33
C THR A 406 -13.89 -1.94 22.11
N TYR A 407 -15.18 -2.21 22.22
CA TYR A 407 -16.22 -1.78 21.29
C TYR A 407 -17.11 -0.76 22.00
N SER A 408 -17.03 0.51 21.61
CA SER A 408 -17.71 1.62 22.26
C SER A 408 -18.52 2.46 21.29
N ASN A 409 -19.79 2.72 21.63
CA ASN A 409 -20.68 3.56 20.84
C ASN A 409 -20.73 3.14 19.35
N ILE A 410 -21.04 1.86 19.12
CA ILE A 410 -21.21 1.30 17.77
C ILE A 410 -22.71 1.17 17.50
N ARG A 411 -23.22 2.00 16.58
CA ARG A 411 -24.66 2.13 16.36
C ARG A 411 -25.04 2.03 14.88
N GLY A 412 -26.26 1.61 14.59
CA GLY A 412 -26.84 1.72 13.25
C GLY A 412 -27.55 0.45 12.80
N THR A 413 -27.44 0.12 11.52
CA THR A 413 -28.20 -0.99 10.92
C THR A 413 -27.34 -2.09 10.35
N TYR A 414 -27.88 -3.31 10.35
CA TYR A 414 -27.24 -4.50 9.81
C TYR A 414 -28.13 -5.27 8.83
N ASP A 415 -27.51 -6.08 7.98
CA ASP A 415 -28.20 -6.99 7.07
C ASP A 415 -28.56 -8.30 7.78
N ILE A 416 -29.84 -8.65 7.80
CA ILE A 416 -30.41 -9.78 8.55
C ILE A 416 -29.94 -11.18 8.08
N ARG A 417 -29.17 -11.27 6.99
CA ARG A 417 -28.59 -12.55 6.51
C ARG A 417 -27.57 -13.17 7.48
N SER A 418 -27.13 -12.44 8.49
CA SER A 418 -26.26 -12.91 9.57
C SER A 418 -26.57 -12.17 10.88
N PRO A 419 -26.23 -12.76 12.04
CA PRO A 419 -26.31 -12.04 13.31
C PRO A 419 -25.34 -10.83 13.29
N PRO A 420 -25.70 -9.73 13.97
CA PRO A 420 -24.92 -8.49 13.92
C PRO A 420 -23.56 -8.58 14.65
N ILE A 421 -23.43 -9.53 15.57
CA ILE A 421 -22.23 -9.73 16.39
C ILE A 421 -21.86 -11.22 16.35
N HIS A 422 -20.59 -11.50 16.02
CA HIS A 422 -20.03 -12.85 16.00
C HIS A 422 -18.64 -12.85 16.64
N LEU A 423 -18.50 -13.42 17.83
CA LEU A 423 -17.24 -13.48 18.57
C LEU A 423 -16.82 -14.95 18.77
N GLY A 424 -16.10 -15.51 17.80
CA GLY A 424 -15.64 -16.90 17.81
C GLY A 424 -14.16 -17.01 18.18
N CYS A 425 -13.86 -17.52 19.38
CA CYS A 425 -12.51 -17.67 19.90
C CYS A 425 -12.13 -19.13 20.17
N SER A 426 -10.84 -19.47 20.09
CA SER A 426 -10.30 -20.82 20.25
C SER A 426 -10.57 -21.37 21.65
N ASP A 427 -10.92 -22.66 21.77
CA ASP A 427 -11.08 -23.36 23.06
C ASP A 427 -9.83 -23.29 23.94
N SER A 428 -8.65 -23.38 23.31
CA SER A 428 -7.36 -23.40 24.00
C SER A 428 -6.79 -22.01 24.29
N VAL A 429 -7.19 -21.01 23.50
CA VAL A 429 -6.68 -19.63 23.59
C VAL A 429 -7.89 -18.69 23.53
N PRO A 430 -8.64 -18.55 24.65
CA PRO A 430 -9.82 -17.69 24.72
C PRO A 430 -9.49 -16.23 24.42
N CYS A 431 -10.48 -15.50 23.90
CA CYS A 431 -10.41 -14.04 23.88
C CYS A 431 -10.72 -13.51 25.28
N THR A 432 -9.97 -12.49 25.72
CA THR A 432 -10.08 -11.98 27.09
C THR A 432 -10.16 -10.46 27.13
N ASN A 433 -10.72 -9.90 28.21
CA ASN A 433 -10.89 -8.46 28.39
C ASN A 433 -11.56 -7.78 27.17
N ILE A 434 -12.66 -8.37 26.72
CA ILE A 434 -13.52 -7.78 25.68
C ILE A 434 -14.54 -6.87 26.35
N THR A 435 -14.56 -5.59 26.01
CA THR A 435 -15.51 -4.62 26.57
C THR A 435 -16.50 -4.17 25.51
N LEU A 436 -17.79 -4.28 25.80
CA LEU A 436 -18.86 -3.69 24.99
C LEU A 436 -19.56 -2.60 25.78
N THR A 437 -19.68 -1.41 25.20
CA THR A 437 -20.39 -0.28 25.80
C THR A 437 -21.12 0.51 24.70
N GLU A 438 -22.39 0.82 24.91
CA GLU A 438 -23.26 1.52 23.97
C GLU A 438 -23.32 0.92 22.55
N VAL A 439 -23.49 -0.41 22.44
CA VAL A 439 -23.65 -1.10 21.16
C VAL A 439 -25.13 -1.29 20.82
N GLU A 440 -25.60 -0.64 19.75
CA GLU A 440 -27.00 -0.63 19.31
C GLU A 440 -27.14 -0.87 17.80
N LEU A 441 -27.43 -2.12 17.43
CA LEU A 441 -27.52 -2.57 16.04
C LEU A 441 -28.92 -3.10 15.74
N PHE A 442 -29.58 -2.47 14.77
CA PHE A 442 -30.95 -2.80 14.36
C PHE A 442 -30.99 -3.43 12.96
N PRO A 443 -31.94 -4.32 12.67
CA PRO A 443 -32.11 -4.81 11.30
C PRO A 443 -32.40 -3.63 10.36
N SER A 444 -31.69 -3.58 9.23
CA SER A 444 -31.92 -2.58 8.17
C SER A 444 -33.31 -2.71 7.53
N ALA A 445 -33.83 -3.93 7.49
CA ALA A 445 -35.19 -4.27 7.09
C ALA A 445 -35.60 -5.59 7.77
N GLY A 446 -36.90 -5.74 8.03
CA GLY A 446 -37.47 -6.92 8.67
C GLY A 446 -37.29 -6.95 10.20
N ASP A 447 -37.68 -8.06 10.80
CA ASP A 447 -37.55 -8.30 12.24
C ASP A 447 -36.17 -8.87 12.60
N LEU A 448 -35.82 -8.82 13.88
CA LEU A 448 -34.61 -9.45 14.42
C LEU A 448 -34.70 -10.98 14.22
N ILE A 449 -33.78 -11.58 13.44
CA ILE A 449 -33.86 -13.01 13.08
C ILE A 449 -32.90 -13.90 13.90
N SER A 450 -31.70 -13.41 14.22
CA SER A 450 -30.64 -14.23 14.79
C SER A 450 -29.97 -13.55 15.98
N ASP A 451 -29.82 -14.30 17.07
CA ASP A 451 -29.08 -13.86 18.26
C ASP A 451 -27.59 -13.68 17.96
N PRO A 452 -26.90 -12.76 18.65
CA PRO A 452 -25.44 -12.70 18.69
C PRO A 452 -24.81 -14.05 19.01
N PHE A 453 -23.67 -14.33 18.40
CA PHE A 453 -22.87 -15.51 18.67
C PHE A 453 -21.61 -15.15 19.45
N CYS A 454 -21.30 -15.94 20.48
CA CYS A 454 -20.02 -15.90 21.19
C CYS A 454 -19.57 -17.31 21.52
N TRP A 455 -18.27 -17.55 21.43
CA TRP A 455 -17.64 -18.81 21.84
C TRP A 455 -16.29 -18.55 22.47
N ASN A 456 -16.14 -18.99 23.73
CA ASN A 456 -14.92 -18.83 24.54
C ASN A 456 -14.40 -17.38 24.65
N VAL A 457 -15.31 -16.44 24.90
CA VAL A 457 -15.05 -15.00 24.98
C VAL A 457 -15.31 -14.50 26.39
N TYR A 458 -14.30 -13.90 27.01
CA TYR A 458 -14.38 -13.35 28.35
C TYR A 458 -14.31 -11.82 28.32
N GLY A 459 -15.24 -11.18 29.01
CA GLY A 459 -15.42 -9.75 28.92
C GLY A 459 -16.57 -9.22 29.77
N VAL A 460 -16.92 -7.96 29.51
CA VAL A 460 -18.01 -7.27 30.18
C VAL A 460 -18.81 -6.44 29.18
N SER A 461 -20.13 -6.42 29.37
CA SER A 461 -21.02 -5.47 28.73
C SER A 461 -21.38 -4.39 29.76
N GLU A 462 -20.80 -3.20 29.64
CA GLU A 462 -20.99 -2.10 30.61
C GLU A 462 -22.39 -1.48 30.51
N THR A 463 -22.99 -1.54 29.32
CA THR A 463 -24.39 -1.18 29.07
C THR A 463 -25.12 -2.36 28.44
N VAL A 464 -26.46 -2.32 28.44
CA VAL A 464 -27.26 -3.29 27.66
C VAL A 464 -26.96 -3.10 26.17
N THR A 465 -26.62 -4.18 25.46
CA THR A 465 -26.47 -4.16 24.01
C THR A 465 -27.80 -4.45 23.32
N ILE A 466 -27.95 -3.93 22.10
CA ILE A 466 -29.04 -4.29 21.19
C ILE A 466 -28.43 -4.89 19.93
N PRO A 467 -28.72 -6.17 19.61
CA PRO A 467 -29.35 -7.17 20.48
C PRO A 467 -28.48 -7.55 21.70
N PRO A 468 -29.08 -8.10 22.78
CA PRO A 468 -28.35 -8.59 23.95
C PRO A 468 -27.36 -9.70 23.60
N ILE A 469 -26.24 -9.77 24.31
CA ILE A 469 -25.16 -10.76 24.09
C ILE A 469 -24.99 -11.73 25.30
N PRO A 470 -25.94 -12.65 25.53
CA PRO A 470 -25.95 -13.48 26.75
C PRO A 470 -24.81 -14.51 26.81
N CYS A 471 -24.12 -14.75 25.70
CA CYS A 471 -23.01 -15.70 25.60
C CYS A 471 -21.65 -15.15 26.03
N LEU A 472 -21.56 -13.85 26.38
CA LEU A 472 -20.33 -13.25 26.88
C LEU A 472 -20.05 -13.75 28.31
N LEU A 473 -18.86 -14.30 28.55
CA LEU A 473 -18.49 -14.85 29.85
C LEU A 473 -17.85 -13.77 30.72
N GLU A 474 -18.24 -13.69 31.99
CA GLU A 474 -17.59 -12.79 32.95
C GLU A 474 -16.31 -13.42 33.55
N GLY A 475 -15.41 -12.56 34.03
CA GLY A 475 -14.21 -12.96 34.75
C GLY A 475 -13.07 -13.39 33.84
N LEU A 476 -12.25 -14.34 34.33
CA LEU A 476 -11.06 -14.81 33.65
C LEU A 476 -11.17 -16.32 33.34
N PRO A 477 -10.66 -16.80 32.19
CA PRO A 477 -10.59 -18.23 31.90
C PRO A 477 -9.76 -18.98 32.94
N ARG A 478 -10.16 -20.23 33.23
CA ARG A 478 -9.53 -21.06 34.28
C ARG A 478 -8.06 -21.44 34.00
N SER A 479 -7.57 -21.29 32.76
CA SER A 479 -6.26 -21.78 32.30
C SER A 479 -5.32 -20.70 31.77
N ILE A 480 -5.40 -19.45 32.26
CA ILE A 480 -4.54 -18.33 31.80
C ILE A 480 -3.03 -18.59 31.95
N LEU A 481 -2.63 -19.52 32.81
CA LEU A 481 -1.25 -19.67 33.29
C LEU A 481 -0.21 -20.00 32.21
N ASP A 482 -0.61 -20.44 31.01
CA ASP A 482 0.32 -20.74 29.90
C ASP A 482 0.35 -19.66 28.78
N ILE A 483 -0.43 -18.59 28.88
CA ILE A 483 -0.61 -17.59 27.80
C ILE A 483 0.44 -16.46 27.86
N GLU A 484 1.22 -16.32 28.94
CA GLU A 484 2.25 -15.27 29.06
C GLU A 484 3.31 -15.33 27.94
N ASN A 485 3.63 -16.53 27.44
CA ASN A 485 4.60 -16.71 26.35
C ASN A 485 4.11 -16.22 24.97
N ASP A 486 2.79 -16.03 24.79
CA ASP A 486 2.20 -15.57 23.53
C ASP A 486 2.05 -14.05 23.44
N ARG A 487 2.31 -13.32 24.53
CA ARG A 487 2.32 -11.86 24.52
C ARG A 487 3.47 -11.32 23.65
N CYS A 488 3.19 -10.27 22.90
CA CYS A 488 4.13 -9.71 21.94
C CYS A 488 4.97 -8.54 22.47
N PHE A 489 4.40 -7.73 23.36
CA PHE A 489 4.96 -6.46 23.81
C PHE A 489 4.79 -6.28 25.31
#